data_AF-A0A258LJ13-F1
#
_entry.id   AF-A0A258LJ13-F1
#
_cell.length_a   1.000
_cell.length_b   1.000
_cell.length_c   1.000
_cell.angle_alpha   90.00
_cell.angle_beta   90.00
_cell.angle_gamma   90.00
#
_symmetry.space_group_name_H-M   'P 1'
#
loop_
_entity.id
_entity.type
_entity.pdbx_description
1 polymer ?
#
loop_
_entity_poly.entity_id
_entity_poly.type
_entity_poly.pdbx_seq_one_letter_code
_entity_poly.pdbx_strand_id
1 'polypeptide(L)'
;MLLDKLRRHQSEIPQIATILDRLDDLIKKKFGVGRVSLQIQLSAGSYAPHLRMATNDNKALMDKIRMEINSLELIMENEGDKIDELLDETLKQLRNLALWIVFIMCMILVVNYKRTVWLFEHATTNEELAEKFSHLALHDALTKLPNRRSFEQYLKKAILQANRYQVKVGLLYMDMDGFKLINDKYGHAKGDKALIEAVSRINNTLRDSDFFARVGGDEFVIVANHFSEQSDLQ
;
A
#
# COMPACT_ATOMS: atom_id res chain seq x y z
N MET A 1 25.62 2.44 -51.34
CA MET A 1 24.79 1.59 -50.45
C MET A 1 25.41 1.34 -49.08
N LEU A 2 26.63 0.78 -48.95
CA LEU A 2 27.33 0.64 -47.65
C LEU A 2 27.80 2.00 -47.09
N LEU A 3 28.36 2.86 -47.95
CA LEU A 3 28.74 4.24 -47.62
C LEU A 3 27.55 5.08 -47.12
N ASP A 4 26.36 4.95 -47.74
CA ASP A 4 25.15 5.69 -47.32
C ASP A 4 24.54 5.21 -45.99
N LYS A 5 24.85 3.98 -45.56
CA LYS A 5 24.46 3.49 -44.22
C LYS A 5 25.40 4.03 -43.16
N LEU A 6 26.71 4.04 -43.43
CA LEU A 6 27.73 4.62 -42.53
C LEU A 6 27.55 6.14 -42.39
N ARG A 7 27.16 6.84 -43.47
CA ARG A 7 26.90 8.28 -43.46
C ARG A 7 25.74 8.71 -42.55
N ARG A 8 24.81 7.79 -42.25
CA ARG A 8 23.67 8.07 -41.35
C ARG A 8 24.01 8.05 -39.87
N HIS A 9 25.09 7.37 -39.46
CA HIS A 9 25.62 7.38 -38.08
C HIS A 9 26.82 8.34 -37.92
N GLN A 10 27.11 9.15 -38.94
CA GLN A 10 28.23 10.10 -38.96
C GLN A 10 28.11 11.22 -37.90
N SER A 11 26.90 11.48 -37.40
CA SER A 11 26.64 12.47 -36.34
C SER A 11 27.02 12.00 -34.93
N GLU A 12 27.14 10.69 -34.71
CA GLU A 12 27.41 10.10 -33.40
C GLU A 12 28.92 9.88 -33.18
N ILE A 13 29.70 9.69 -34.26
CA ILE A 13 31.16 9.52 -34.21
C ILE A 13 31.85 10.41 -35.26
N PRO A 14 32.28 11.64 -34.90
CA PRO A 14 32.84 12.63 -35.82
C PRO A 14 34.13 12.19 -36.55
N GLN A 15 34.82 11.18 -36.04
CA GLN A 15 36.06 10.67 -36.61
C GLN A 15 35.82 9.81 -37.87
N ILE A 16 34.74 9.02 -37.87
CA ILE A 16 34.32 8.20 -39.03
C ILE A 16 33.94 9.12 -40.20
N ALA A 17 33.36 10.28 -39.89
CA ALA A 17 33.00 11.32 -40.86
C ALA A 17 34.17 11.76 -41.74
N THR A 18 35.28 12.08 -41.08
CA THR A 18 36.46 12.66 -41.71
C THR A 18 37.19 11.64 -42.58
N ILE A 19 37.19 10.37 -42.15
CA ILE A 19 37.83 9.28 -42.89
C ILE A 19 37.00 8.88 -44.11
N LEU A 20 35.66 8.85 -43.99
CA LEU A 20 34.76 8.60 -45.13
C LEU A 20 34.91 9.65 -46.23
N ASP A 21 35.03 10.94 -45.87
CA ASP A 21 35.24 12.01 -46.86
C ASP A 21 36.62 11.91 -47.55
N ARG A 22 37.67 11.53 -46.82
CA ARG A 22 39.00 11.27 -47.41
C ARG A 22 39.00 10.04 -48.32
N LEU A 23 38.28 8.98 -47.94
CA LEU A 23 38.11 7.78 -48.77
C LEU A 23 37.35 8.12 -50.06
N ASP A 24 36.29 8.92 -50.00
CA ASP A 24 35.54 9.34 -51.18
C ASP A 24 36.40 10.16 -52.15
N ASP A 25 37.25 11.06 -51.64
CA ASP A 25 38.19 11.84 -52.45
C ASP A 25 39.29 10.96 -53.09
N LEU A 26 39.87 10.02 -52.34
CA LEU A 26 40.85 9.06 -52.84
C LEU A 26 40.26 8.12 -53.89
N ILE A 27 39.02 7.67 -53.70
CA ILE A 27 38.27 6.83 -54.64
C ILE A 27 37.98 7.61 -55.93
N LYS A 28 37.51 8.86 -55.84
CA LYS A 28 37.32 9.74 -57.01
C LYS A 28 38.61 9.95 -57.79
N LYS A 29 39.72 10.19 -57.09
CA LYS A 29 41.05 10.32 -57.69
C LYS A 29 41.49 9.04 -58.40
N LYS A 30 41.23 7.86 -57.81
CA LYS A 30 41.53 6.55 -58.42
C LYS A 30 40.73 6.32 -59.71
N PHE A 31 39.42 6.60 -59.70
CA PHE A 31 38.59 6.43 -60.89
C PHE A 31 38.95 7.44 -62.02
N GLY A 32 39.40 8.65 -61.66
CA GLY A 32 39.94 9.62 -62.60
C GLY A 32 41.21 9.12 -63.29
N VAL A 33 42.20 8.67 -62.53
CA VAL A 33 43.47 8.12 -63.06
C VAL A 33 43.25 6.81 -63.84
N GLY A 34 42.28 5.99 -63.42
CA GLY A 34 41.87 4.77 -64.12
C GLY A 34 41.36 5.03 -65.54
N ARG A 35 40.55 6.08 -65.76
CA ARG A 35 40.09 6.44 -67.11
C ARG A 35 41.21 6.95 -68.01
N VAL A 36 42.10 7.77 -67.44
CA VAL A 36 43.25 8.34 -68.17
C VAL A 36 44.21 7.22 -68.61
N SER A 37 44.51 6.28 -67.72
CA SER A 37 45.37 5.13 -68.05
C SER A 37 44.76 4.19 -69.10
N LEU A 38 43.45 3.92 -69.03
CA LEU A 38 42.72 3.13 -70.04
C LEU A 38 42.69 3.81 -71.42
N GLN A 39 42.50 5.13 -71.44
CA GLN A 39 42.49 5.92 -72.67
C GLN A 39 43.87 5.95 -73.33
N ILE A 40 44.94 6.06 -72.54
CA ILE A 40 46.33 5.99 -72.99
C ILE A 40 46.67 4.59 -73.54
N GLN A 41 46.25 3.51 -72.87
CA GLN A 41 46.46 2.14 -73.35
C GLN A 41 45.73 1.84 -74.68
N LEU A 42 44.55 2.44 -74.87
CA LEU A 42 43.78 2.30 -76.10
C LEU A 42 44.34 3.13 -77.27
N SER A 43 45.08 4.20 -76.99
CA SER A 43 45.60 5.13 -78.02
C SER A 43 47.10 4.98 -78.30
N ALA A 44 47.88 4.44 -77.36
CA ALA A 44 49.31 4.15 -77.50
C ALA A 44 49.56 2.67 -77.24
N GLY A 45 49.71 1.86 -78.30
CA GLY A 45 50.06 0.44 -78.15
C GLY A 45 51.34 0.21 -77.34
N SER A 46 51.44 -0.99 -76.73
CA SER A 46 52.38 -1.58 -75.74
C SER A 46 53.76 -0.97 -75.33
N TYR A 47 54.23 0.17 -75.81
CA TYR A 47 55.53 0.75 -75.44
C TYR A 47 55.42 2.20 -74.98
N ALA A 48 55.27 2.37 -73.66
CA ALA A 48 55.15 3.66 -73.01
C ALA A 48 55.83 3.64 -71.62
N PRO A 49 56.94 4.36 -71.40
CA PRO A 49 57.60 4.49 -70.09
C PRO A 49 56.69 5.09 -69.01
N HIS A 50 55.74 5.94 -69.43
CA HIS A 50 54.78 6.61 -68.54
C HIS A 50 53.76 5.66 -67.90
N LEU A 51 53.52 4.46 -68.49
CA LEU A 51 52.66 3.45 -67.87
C LEU A 51 53.27 2.86 -66.60
N ARG A 52 54.60 2.73 -66.51
CA ARG A 52 55.29 2.25 -65.29
C ARG A 52 55.19 3.24 -64.13
N MET A 53 55.23 4.54 -64.43
CA MET A 53 55.00 5.61 -63.44
C MET A 53 53.54 5.58 -62.95
N ALA A 54 52.58 5.51 -63.87
CA ALA A 54 51.16 5.40 -63.52
C ALA A 54 50.83 4.14 -62.70
N THR A 55 51.50 3.00 -62.95
CA THR A 55 51.34 1.80 -62.11
C THR A 55 51.92 1.97 -60.71
N ASN A 56 53.03 2.70 -60.54
CA ASN A 56 53.60 2.98 -59.22
C ASN A 56 52.72 3.95 -58.42
N ASP A 57 52.19 4.99 -59.08
CA ASP A 57 51.25 5.94 -58.46
C ASP A 57 49.92 5.25 -58.10
N ASN A 58 49.44 4.34 -58.93
CA ASN A 58 48.26 3.52 -58.62
C ASN A 58 48.51 2.58 -57.44
N LYS A 59 49.70 1.96 -57.34
CA LYS A 59 50.06 1.12 -56.20
C LYS A 59 50.12 1.95 -54.91
N ALA A 60 50.76 3.12 -54.95
CA ALA A 60 50.83 4.04 -53.81
C ALA A 60 49.44 4.55 -53.38
N LEU A 61 48.52 4.77 -54.32
CA LEU A 61 47.14 5.14 -54.03
C LEU A 61 46.36 3.99 -53.39
N MET A 62 46.56 2.75 -53.86
CA MET A 62 45.95 1.55 -53.27
C MET A 62 46.47 1.28 -51.86
N ASP A 63 47.77 1.49 -51.62
CA ASP A 63 48.35 1.35 -50.29
C ASP A 63 47.77 2.39 -49.32
N LYS A 64 47.56 3.64 -49.76
CA LYS A 64 46.87 4.67 -48.97
C LYS A 64 45.41 4.32 -48.68
N ILE A 65 44.65 3.83 -49.67
CA ILE A 65 43.27 3.38 -49.47
C ILE A 65 43.23 2.22 -48.47
N ARG A 66 44.16 1.26 -48.57
CA ARG A 66 44.24 0.13 -47.63
C ARG A 66 44.56 0.61 -46.22
N MET A 67 45.47 1.57 -46.05
CA MET A 67 45.77 2.16 -44.74
C MET A 67 44.56 2.86 -44.12
N GLU A 68 43.79 3.62 -44.90
CA GLU A 68 42.57 4.30 -44.41
C GLU A 68 41.42 3.31 -44.14
N ILE A 69 41.33 2.20 -44.87
CA ILE A 69 40.37 1.12 -44.54
C ILE A 69 40.76 0.45 -43.23
N ASN A 70 42.04 0.10 -43.05
CA ASN A 70 42.51 -0.55 -41.82
C ASN A 70 42.38 0.37 -40.59
N SER A 71 42.60 1.68 -40.73
CA SER A 71 42.37 2.63 -39.64
C SER A 71 40.88 2.75 -39.29
N LEU A 72 40.00 2.67 -40.29
CA LEU A 72 38.55 2.67 -40.09
C LEU A 72 38.07 1.37 -39.43
N GLU A 73 38.59 0.21 -39.83
CA GLU A 73 38.32 -1.08 -39.18
C GLU A 73 38.72 -1.04 -37.69
N LEU A 74 39.90 -0.53 -37.36
CA LEU A 74 40.38 -0.42 -35.98
C LEU A 74 39.50 0.52 -35.12
N ILE A 75 39.05 1.64 -35.68
CA ILE A 75 38.14 2.56 -34.98
C ILE A 75 36.79 1.89 -34.75
N MET A 76 36.26 1.18 -35.75
CA MET A 76 34.98 0.48 -35.64
C MET A 76 35.03 -0.65 -34.62
N GLU A 77 36.13 -1.40 -34.54
CA GLU A 77 36.33 -2.45 -33.54
C GLU A 77 36.38 -1.86 -32.11
N ASN A 78 37.18 -0.82 -31.89
CA ASN A 78 37.29 -0.16 -30.59
C ASN A 78 35.98 0.51 -30.13
N GLU A 79 35.22 1.12 -31.05
CA GLU A 79 33.91 1.69 -30.71
C GLU A 79 32.86 0.60 -30.47
N GLY A 80 32.96 -0.54 -31.17
CA GLY A 80 32.13 -1.72 -30.91
C GLY A 80 32.34 -2.27 -29.50
N ASP A 81 33.59 -2.47 -29.10
CA ASP A 81 33.95 -2.97 -27.77
C ASP A 81 33.46 -2.05 -26.65
N LYS A 82 33.57 -0.73 -26.83
CA LYS A 82 33.03 0.26 -25.88
C LYS A 82 31.51 0.16 -25.76
N ILE A 83 30.80 0.04 -26.88
CA ILE A 83 29.34 -0.06 -26.87
C ILE A 83 28.90 -1.33 -26.11
N ASP A 84 29.59 -2.44 -26.33
CA ASP A 84 29.31 -3.70 -25.63
C ASP A 84 29.59 -3.60 -24.12
N GLU A 85 30.66 -2.91 -23.72
CA GLU A 85 30.97 -2.65 -22.31
C GLU A 85 29.91 -1.76 -21.65
N LEU A 86 29.49 -0.67 -22.31
CA LEU A 86 28.41 0.19 -21.83
C LEU A 86 27.08 -0.57 -21.73
N LEU A 87 26.76 -1.43 -22.70
CA LEU A 87 25.56 -2.26 -22.68
C LEU A 87 25.58 -3.24 -21.49
N ASP A 88 26.71 -3.89 -21.21
CA ASP A 88 26.81 -4.80 -20.06
C ASP A 88 26.71 -4.05 -18.72
N GLU A 89 27.33 -2.86 -18.59
CA GLU A 89 27.19 -2.04 -17.39
C GLU A 89 25.74 -1.57 -17.16
N THR A 90 25.09 -1.06 -18.21
CA THR A 90 23.70 -0.59 -18.12
C THR A 90 22.72 -1.72 -17.81
N LEU A 91 22.91 -2.91 -18.39
CA LEU A 91 22.12 -4.10 -18.07
C LEU A 91 22.32 -4.56 -16.62
N LYS A 92 23.56 -4.54 -16.11
CA LYS A 92 23.86 -4.84 -14.70
C LYS A 92 23.16 -3.85 -13.76
N GLN A 93 23.18 -2.55 -14.08
CA GLN A 93 22.50 -1.52 -13.29
C GLN A 93 20.98 -1.73 -13.28
N LEU A 94 20.38 -1.98 -14.44
CA LEU A 94 18.93 -2.26 -14.57
C LEU A 94 18.51 -3.49 -13.75
N ARG A 95 19.29 -4.58 -13.82
CA ARG A 95 19.04 -5.78 -13.02
C ARG A 95 19.10 -5.50 -11.53
N ASN A 96 20.11 -4.77 -11.07
CA ASN A 96 20.27 -4.43 -9.65
C ASN A 96 19.11 -3.57 -9.15
N LEU A 97 18.68 -2.57 -9.95
CA LEU A 97 17.49 -1.76 -9.65
C LEU A 97 16.23 -2.61 -9.52
N ALA A 98 16.01 -3.56 -10.44
CA ALA A 98 14.86 -4.46 -10.38
C ALA A 98 14.86 -5.30 -9.10
N LEU A 99 16.02 -5.80 -8.66
CA LEU A 99 16.15 -6.54 -7.40
C LEU A 99 15.80 -5.68 -6.18
N TRP A 100 16.25 -4.43 -6.14
CA TRP A 100 15.89 -3.49 -5.07
C TRP A 100 14.39 -3.19 -5.02
N ILE A 101 13.75 -3.02 -6.18
CA ILE A 101 12.30 -2.79 -6.27
C ILE A 101 11.53 -3.98 -5.70
N VAL A 102 11.89 -5.21 -6.09
CA VAL A 102 11.25 -6.43 -5.57
C VAL A 102 11.46 -6.55 -4.06
N PHE A 103 12.67 -6.29 -3.58
CA PHE A 103 12.97 -6.32 -2.14
C PHE A 103 12.11 -5.33 -1.35
N ILE A 104 12.01 -4.08 -1.80
CA ILE A 104 11.17 -3.05 -1.17
C ILE A 104 9.70 -3.46 -1.21
N MET A 105 9.22 -3.98 -2.35
CA MET A 105 7.83 -4.43 -2.48
C MET A 105 7.50 -5.56 -1.51
N CYS A 106 8.38 -6.56 -1.37
CA CYS A 106 8.22 -7.64 -0.38
C CYS A 106 8.24 -7.09 1.05
N MET A 107 9.12 -6.15 1.37
CA MET A 107 9.21 -5.53 2.70
C MET A 107 7.92 -4.80 3.05
N ILE A 108 7.37 -4.00 2.13
CA ILE A 108 6.09 -3.31 2.30
C ILE A 108 4.95 -4.31 2.53
N LEU A 109 4.88 -5.39 1.76
CA LEU A 109 3.86 -6.42 1.94
C LEU A 109 3.92 -7.09 3.32
N VAL A 110 5.13 -7.43 3.79
CA VAL A 110 5.33 -8.05 5.11
C VAL A 110 4.94 -7.09 6.23
N VAL A 111 5.31 -5.81 6.13
CA VAL A 111 4.94 -4.79 7.12
C VAL A 111 3.43 -4.61 7.17
N ASN A 112 2.76 -4.51 6.02
CA ASN A 112 1.30 -4.39 5.97
C ASN A 112 0.60 -5.63 6.53
N TYR A 113 1.07 -6.83 6.18
CA TYR A 113 0.53 -8.07 6.72
C TYR A 113 0.63 -8.11 8.25
N LYS A 114 1.81 -7.83 8.81
CA LYS A 114 2.01 -7.76 10.26
C LYS A 114 1.13 -6.69 10.91
N ARG A 115 1.01 -5.52 10.29
CA ARG A 115 0.15 -4.43 10.78
C ARG A 115 -1.31 -4.86 10.83
N THR A 116 -1.81 -5.53 9.80
CA THR A 116 -3.19 -6.02 9.76
C THR A 116 -3.46 -7.05 10.86
N VAL A 117 -2.55 -8.02 11.05
CA VAL A 117 -2.68 -9.01 12.13
C VAL A 117 -2.67 -8.34 13.49
N TRP A 118 -1.72 -7.41 13.72
CA TRP A 118 -1.63 -6.65 14.96
C TRP A 118 -2.90 -5.84 15.25
N LEU A 119 -3.45 -5.14 14.24
CA LEU A 119 -4.69 -4.37 14.38
C LEU A 119 -5.89 -5.26 14.73
N PHE A 120 -5.96 -6.45 14.13
CA PHE A 120 -7.06 -7.38 14.40
C PHE A 120 -7.00 -7.94 15.83
N GLU A 121 -5.80 -8.29 16.30
CA GLU A 121 -5.56 -8.72 17.68
C GLU A 121 -5.89 -7.62 18.71
N HIS A 122 -5.58 -6.36 18.38
CA HIS A 122 -5.89 -5.22 19.25
C HIS A 122 -7.36 -4.80 19.22
N ALA A 123 -8.06 -5.02 18.10
CA ALA A 123 -9.49 -4.74 17.99
C ALA A 123 -10.29 -5.72 18.85
N THR A 124 -9.99 -7.02 18.75
CA THR A 124 -10.68 -8.07 19.51
C THR A 124 -10.44 -7.95 21.03
N THR A 125 -9.21 -7.69 21.45
CA THR A 125 -8.90 -7.47 22.87
C THR A 125 -9.61 -6.22 23.43
N ASN A 126 -9.70 -5.13 22.66
CA ASN A 126 -10.42 -3.93 23.09
C ASN A 126 -11.94 -4.13 23.13
N GLU A 127 -12.52 -4.87 22.20
CA GLU A 127 -13.95 -5.21 22.25
C GLU A 127 -14.27 -6.06 23.47
N GLU A 128 -13.47 -7.10 23.75
CA GLU A 128 -13.66 -7.89 24.97
C GLU A 128 -13.45 -7.07 26.25
N LEU A 129 -12.45 -6.18 26.28
CA LEU A 129 -12.21 -5.32 27.44
C LEU A 129 -13.36 -4.33 27.60
N ALA A 130 -13.82 -3.71 26.51
CA ALA A 130 -14.94 -2.77 26.51
C ALA A 130 -16.24 -3.47 26.90
N GLU A 131 -16.48 -4.70 26.43
CA GLU A 131 -17.62 -5.51 26.81
C GLU A 131 -17.54 -5.87 28.30
N LYS A 132 -16.37 -6.32 28.79
CA LYS A 132 -16.10 -6.58 30.21
C LYS A 132 -16.27 -5.33 31.08
N PHE A 133 -15.76 -4.16 30.68
CA PHE A 133 -15.96 -2.89 31.40
C PHE A 133 -17.41 -2.42 31.38
N SER A 134 -18.11 -2.61 30.26
CA SER A 134 -19.54 -2.31 30.14
C SER A 134 -20.41 -3.30 30.93
N HIS A 135 -19.93 -4.52 31.13
CA HIS A 135 -20.47 -5.52 32.05
C HIS A 135 -20.11 -5.27 33.52
N LEU A 136 -19.07 -4.48 33.81
CA LEU A 136 -18.67 -4.16 35.19
C LEU A 136 -19.47 -3.00 35.78
N ALA A 137 -20.07 -2.14 34.95
CA ALA A 137 -20.97 -1.06 35.39
C ALA A 137 -22.44 -1.51 35.39
N LEU A 138 -22.77 -2.55 36.14
CA LEU A 138 -24.15 -3.09 36.29
C LEU A 138 -24.94 -2.43 37.43
N HIS A 139 -24.35 -1.48 38.16
CA HIS A 139 -24.98 -0.85 39.32
C HIS A 139 -24.99 0.67 39.18
N ASP A 140 -26.03 1.30 39.73
CA ASP A 140 -26.15 2.74 39.91
C ASP A 140 -25.12 3.23 40.95
N ALA A 141 -24.39 4.29 40.62
CA ALA A 141 -23.29 4.76 41.44
C ALA A 141 -23.76 5.31 42.81
N LEU A 142 -24.97 5.91 42.83
CA LEU A 142 -25.55 6.55 44.02
C LEU A 142 -26.20 5.52 44.95
N THR A 143 -27.16 4.76 44.43
CA THR A 143 -28.01 3.86 45.24
C THR A 143 -27.42 2.45 45.38
N LYS A 144 -26.41 2.10 44.59
CA LYS A 144 -25.83 0.76 44.48
C LYS A 144 -26.80 -0.32 43.98
N LEU A 145 -28.03 0.05 43.60
CA LEU A 145 -28.95 -0.87 42.95
C LEU A 145 -28.46 -1.25 41.55
N PRO A 146 -28.84 -2.42 41.04
CA PRO A 146 -28.75 -2.72 39.61
C PRO A 146 -29.29 -1.57 38.76
N ASN A 147 -28.58 -1.21 37.69
CA ASN A 147 -29.01 -0.16 36.78
C ASN A 147 -29.93 -0.68 35.67
N ARG A 148 -30.36 0.21 34.77
CA ARG A 148 -31.20 -0.13 33.62
C ARG A 148 -30.67 -1.31 32.79
N ARG A 149 -29.36 -1.37 32.53
CA ARG A 149 -28.77 -2.46 31.74
C ARG A 149 -28.89 -3.80 32.45
N SER A 150 -28.65 -3.83 33.76
CA SER A 150 -28.85 -5.03 34.58
C SER A 150 -30.30 -5.48 34.58
N PHE A 151 -31.23 -4.53 34.70
CA PHE A 151 -32.66 -4.82 34.62
C PHE A 151 -33.04 -5.45 33.28
N GLU A 152 -32.62 -4.89 32.14
CA GLU A 152 -32.95 -5.44 30.83
C GLU A 152 -32.37 -6.85 30.63
N GLN A 153 -31.15 -7.10 31.12
CA GLN A 153 -30.54 -8.43 31.10
C GLN A 153 -31.27 -9.42 32.00
N TYR A 154 -31.67 -8.98 33.20
CA TYR A 154 -32.40 -9.79 34.16
C TYR A 154 -33.80 -10.16 33.66
N LEU A 155 -34.56 -9.17 33.18
CA LEU A 155 -35.92 -9.37 32.69
C LEU A 155 -35.98 -10.38 31.54
N LYS A 156 -35.03 -10.31 30.59
CA LYS A 156 -34.91 -11.31 29.52
C LYS A 156 -34.75 -12.73 30.08
N LYS A 157 -33.89 -12.91 31.09
CA LYS A 157 -33.69 -14.21 31.74
C LYS A 157 -34.93 -14.66 32.52
N ALA A 158 -35.58 -13.74 33.24
CA ALA A 158 -36.79 -14.02 34.00
C ALA A 158 -37.94 -14.50 33.10
N ILE A 159 -38.17 -13.83 31.96
CA ILE A 159 -39.19 -14.25 30.98
C ILE A 159 -38.89 -15.64 30.41
N LEU A 160 -37.63 -15.93 30.07
CA LEU A 160 -37.25 -17.25 29.57
C LEU A 160 -37.47 -18.36 30.61
N GLN A 161 -37.16 -18.10 31.88
CA GLN A 161 -37.42 -19.03 32.98
C GLN A 161 -38.91 -19.21 33.22
N ALA A 162 -39.68 -18.12 33.21
CA ALA A 162 -41.13 -18.13 33.35
C ALA A 162 -41.80 -19.04 32.31
N ASN A 163 -41.41 -18.88 31.04
CA ASN A 163 -41.89 -19.72 29.94
C ASN A 163 -41.51 -21.20 30.12
N ARG A 164 -40.28 -21.47 30.59
CA ARG A 164 -39.79 -22.84 30.80
C ARG A 164 -40.51 -23.56 31.95
N TYR A 165 -40.74 -22.86 33.06
CA TYR A 165 -41.33 -23.44 34.28
C TYR A 165 -42.83 -23.18 34.41
N GLN A 166 -43.46 -22.54 33.42
CA GLN A 166 -44.88 -22.18 33.42
C GLN A 166 -45.31 -21.37 34.65
N VAL A 167 -44.41 -20.48 35.12
CA VAL A 167 -44.67 -19.54 36.22
C VAL A 167 -44.89 -18.13 35.68
N LYS A 168 -45.53 -17.25 36.46
CA LYS A 168 -45.71 -15.85 36.10
C LYS A 168 -44.62 -14.97 36.72
N VAL A 169 -44.29 -13.88 36.02
CA VAL A 169 -43.38 -12.83 36.47
C VAL A 169 -44.15 -11.52 36.53
N GLY A 170 -44.06 -10.82 37.66
CA GLY A 170 -44.64 -9.49 37.85
C GLY A 170 -43.57 -8.42 37.60
N LEU A 171 -43.99 -7.32 36.96
CA LEU A 171 -43.15 -6.14 36.74
C LEU A 171 -43.85 -4.93 37.35
N LEU A 172 -43.20 -4.28 38.30
CA LEU A 172 -43.67 -3.04 38.91
C LEU A 172 -42.72 -1.90 38.52
N TYR A 173 -43.30 -0.84 37.97
CA TYR A 173 -42.60 0.40 37.65
C TYR A 173 -43.05 1.48 38.63
N MET A 174 -42.11 2.19 39.24
CA MET A 174 -42.38 3.21 40.25
C MET A 174 -41.60 4.48 39.94
N ASP A 175 -42.22 5.63 40.15
CA ASP A 175 -41.61 6.95 40.09
C ASP A 175 -41.76 7.64 41.45
N MET A 176 -40.78 8.46 41.85
CA MET A 176 -40.87 9.21 43.11
C MET A 176 -41.63 10.52 42.94
N ASP A 177 -42.89 10.52 43.37
CA ASP A 177 -43.73 11.71 43.37
C ASP A 177 -43.06 12.90 44.09
N GLY A 178 -42.98 14.03 43.38
CA GLY A 178 -42.46 15.29 43.94
C GLY A 178 -40.94 15.33 44.14
N PHE A 179 -40.17 14.38 43.58
CA PHE A 179 -38.71 14.37 43.71
C PHE A 179 -38.06 15.68 43.21
N LYS A 180 -38.54 16.22 42.09
CA LYS A 180 -38.09 17.52 41.57
C LYS A 180 -38.26 18.66 42.58
N LEU A 181 -39.38 18.70 43.32
CA LEU A 181 -39.63 19.73 44.34
C LEU A 181 -38.63 19.63 45.50
N ILE A 182 -38.20 18.40 45.86
CA ILE A 182 -37.16 18.19 46.87
C ILE A 182 -35.83 18.77 46.39
N ASN A 183 -35.46 18.48 45.13
CA ASN A 183 -34.23 19.01 44.53
C ASN A 183 -34.26 20.55 44.46
N ASP A 184 -35.37 21.13 44.01
CA ASP A 184 -35.50 22.58 43.85
C ASP A 184 -35.46 23.32 45.20
N LYS A 185 -36.06 22.73 46.24
CA LYS A 185 -36.17 23.36 47.57
C LYS A 185 -34.96 23.13 48.47
N TYR A 186 -34.31 21.96 48.39
CA TYR A 186 -33.28 21.52 49.33
C TYR A 186 -31.94 21.18 48.67
N GLY A 187 -31.85 21.27 47.34
CA GLY A 187 -30.65 20.96 46.55
C GLY A 187 -30.46 19.47 46.29
N HIS A 188 -29.71 19.16 45.23
CA HIS A 188 -29.47 17.79 44.76
C HIS A 188 -28.88 16.86 45.83
N ALA A 189 -27.96 17.34 46.68
CA ALA A 189 -27.38 16.52 47.75
C ALA A 189 -28.42 16.02 48.78
N LYS A 190 -29.54 16.75 48.95
CA LYS A 190 -30.66 16.31 49.81
C LYS A 190 -31.62 15.40 49.05
N GLY A 191 -31.82 15.63 47.76
CA GLY A 191 -32.52 14.68 46.88
C GLY A 191 -31.84 13.32 46.83
N ASP A 192 -30.51 13.29 46.69
CA ASP A 192 -29.72 12.06 46.71
C ASP A 192 -29.93 11.25 47.99
N LYS A 193 -29.99 11.93 49.15
CA LYS A 193 -30.32 11.28 50.42
C LYS A 193 -31.75 10.75 50.45
N ALA A 194 -32.70 11.46 49.87
CA ALA A 194 -34.09 11.00 49.76
C ALA A 194 -34.18 9.73 48.88
N LEU A 195 -33.44 9.68 47.77
CA LEU A 195 -33.34 8.48 46.92
C LEU A 195 -32.75 7.29 47.67
N ILE A 196 -31.63 7.48 48.37
CA ILE A 196 -30.99 6.42 49.16
C ILE A 196 -31.94 5.88 50.24
N GLU A 197 -32.65 6.77 50.93
CA GLU A 197 -33.62 6.40 51.96
C GLU A 197 -34.83 5.66 51.36
N ALA A 198 -35.34 6.11 50.21
CA ALA A 198 -36.43 5.43 49.51
C ALA A 198 -36.02 4.01 49.10
N VAL A 199 -34.83 3.86 48.52
CA VAL A 199 -34.25 2.55 48.17
C VAL A 199 -34.15 1.65 49.40
N SER A 200 -33.63 2.16 50.52
CA SER A 200 -33.52 1.40 51.77
C SER A 200 -34.89 0.90 52.24
N ARG A 201 -35.92 1.76 52.23
CA ARG A 201 -37.28 1.40 52.65
C ARG A 201 -37.91 0.35 51.75
N ILE A 202 -37.80 0.52 50.44
CA ILE A 202 -38.35 -0.43 49.46
C ILE A 202 -37.63 -1.77 49.61
N ASN A 203 -36.30 -1.77 49.69
CA ASN A 203 -35.53 -3.01 49.79
C ASN A 203 -35.88 -3.84 51.04
N ASN A 204 -36.29 -3.19 52.14
CA ASN A 204 -36.77 -3.88 53.36
C ASN A 204 -38.15 -4.51 53.22
N THR A 205 -38.90 -4.21 52.16
CA THR A 205 -40.22 -4.78 51.88
C THR A 205 -40.18 -5.90 50.84
N LEU A 206 -39.08 -6.03 50.11
CA LEU A 206 -38.92 -7.00 49.04
C LEU A 206 -38.41 -8.34 49.57
N ARG A 207 -38.75 -9.41 48.85
CA ARG A 207 -38.20 -10.74 49.12
C ARG A 207 -36.81 -10.83 48.48
N ASP A 208 -35.95 -11.69 49.02
CA ASP A 208 -34.61 -11.95 48.45
C ASP A 208 -34.66 -12.48 47.00
N SER A 209 -35.79 -13.06 46.60
CA SER A 209 -36.02 -13.57 45.23
C SER A 209 -36.37 -12.48 44.22
N ASP A 210 -36.74 -11.29 44.69
CA ASP A 210 -37.18 -10.19 43.84
C ASP A 210 -35.96 -9.39 43.36
N PHE A 211 -36.06 -8.86 42.14
CA PHE A 211 -35.00 -8.06 41.56
C PHE A 211 -35.41 -6.59 41.57
N PHE A 212 -34.63 -5.76 42.25
CA PHE A 212 -34.88 -4.33 42.38
C PHE A 212 -33.80 -3.54 41.65
N ALA A 213 -34.19 -2.57 40.81
CA ALA A 213 -33.28 -1.78 40.00
C ALA A 213 -33.71 -0.31 39.92
N ARG A 214 -32.72 0.57 39.71
CA ARG A 214 -32.94 1.97 39.36
C ARG A 214 -32.70 2.15 37.87
N VAL A 215 -33.72 2.61 37.14
CA VAL A 215 -33.67 2.72 35.67
C VAL A 215 -33.49 4.15 35.17
N GLY A 216 -33.86 5.13 36.00
CA GLY A 216 -33.79 6.56 35.71
C GLY A 216 -33.41 7.40 36.93
N GLY A 217 -33.73 8.69 36.89
CA GLY A 217 -33.45 9.62 37.99
C GLY A 217 -34.20 9.23 39.26
N ASP A 218 -35.51 9.34 39.23
CA ASP A 218 -36.48 9.01 40.28
C ASP A 218 -37.20 7.67 40.04
N GLU A 219 -36.83 6.98 38.95
CA GLU A 219 -37.55 5.82 38.45
C GLU A 219 -36.90 4.50 38.89
N PHE A 220 -37.74 3.62 39.44
CA PHE A 220 -37.37 2.32 39.97
C PHE A 220 -38.23 1.21 39.38
N VAL A 221 -37.65 0.02 39.29
CA VAL A 221 -38.32 -1.17 38.78
C VAL A 221 -38.08 -2.36 39.69
N ILE A 222 -39.14 -3.12 39.94
CA ILE A 222 -39.09 -4.39 40.65
C ILE A 222 -39.59 -5.48 39.72
N VAL A 223 -38.83 -6.58 39.63
CA VAL A 223 -39.24 -7.83 39.00
C VAL A 223 -39.48 -8.84 40.10
N ALA A 224 -40.75 -9.15 40.34
CA ALA A 224 -41.15 -10.15 41.31
C ALA A 224 -41.34 -11.50 40.61
N ASN A 225 -40.69 -12.53 41.13
CA ASN A 225 -40.65 -13.85 40.50
C ASN A 225 -41.56 -14.84 41.22
N HIS A 226 -42.00 -15.88 40.50
CA HIS A 226 -42.73 -17.04 41.04
C HIS A 226 -44.11 -16.71 41.61
N PHE A 227 -44.95 -16.00 40.85
CA PHE A 227 -46.37 -15.91 41.17
C PHE A 227 -47.09 -17.19 40.71
N SER A 228 -47.66 -17.94 41.65
CA SER A 228 -48.51 -19.11 41.40
C SER A 228 -49.99 -18.73 41.25
N GLU A 229 -50.45 -17.71 41.98
CA GLU A 229 -51.84 -17.23 41.92
C GLU A 229 -51.91 -15.70 41.97
N GLN A 230 -53.06 -15.15 41.54
CA GLN A 230 -53.32 -13.71 41.49
C GLN A 230 -53.53 -13.09 42.90
N SER A 231 -53.69 -13.94 43.92
CA SER A 231 -53.83 -13.60 45.34
C SER A 231 -52.53 -13.09 45.99
N ASP A 232 -51.38 -13.34 45.38
CA ASP A 232 -50.06 -12.91 45.88
C ASP A 232 -49.70 -11.45 45.51
N LEU A 233 -50.55 -10.77 44.73
CA LEU A 233 -50.36 -9.39 44.25
C LEU A 233 -51.12 -8.33 45.09
N GLN A 234 -51.69 -8.71 46.24
CA GLN A 234 -52.44 -7.81 47.13
C GLN A 234 -51.59 -7.24 48.27
#